data_AF-A0A7S0F5L8-F1
#
_entry.id   AF-A0A7S0F5L8-F1
#
_cell.length_a   1.000
_cell.length_b   1.000
_cell.length_c   1.000
_cell.angle_alpha   90.00
_cell.angle_beta   90.00
_cell.angle_gamma   90.00
#
_symmetry.space_group_name_H-M   'P 1'
#
loop_
_entity.id
_entity.type
_entity.pdbx_description
1 polymer ?
#
loop_
_entity_poly.entity_id
_entity_poly.type
_entity_poly.pdbx_seq_one_letter_code
_entity_poly.pdbx_strand_id
1 'polypeptide(L)'
;IVDVRAIANPNANHKQHFRHVYSKLHVFGLIEFDKVVYLDADMLVLRNIDHLFQYPSLSAAPEINPPALFNSGLMVLKPSRALFRKLMQLAALIPSYDKTDQGLLNEFFAGRWHMLPYTYNFLKDRGALPDRFDGFVQRDLSEVYVVHMVGEKPWHCRRDHECNSQGRLSSRLWNLWLNYFHEMCQNSSRVLTCTDRSNRG
;
A
#
# COMPACT_ATOMS: atom_id res chain seq x y z
N ILE A 1 18.84 2.73 -6.46
CA ILE A 1 18.16 1.45 -6.19
C ILE A 1 19.02 0.70 -5.19
N VAL A 2 18.44 0.28 -4.07
CA VAL A 2 19.11 -0.59 -3.09
C VAL A 2 18.63 -2.01 -3.37
N ASP A 3 19.55 -2.96 -3.52
CA ASP A 3 19.18 -4.36 -3.67
C ASP A 3 18.78 -4.93 -2.30
N VAL A 4 17.61 -5.56 -2.24
CA VAL A 4 17.03 -6.11 -1.02
C VAL A 4 16.86 -7.61 -1.20
N ARG A 5 17.53 -8.38 -0.34
CA ARG A 5 17.43 -9.84 -0.38
C ARG A 5 15.98 -10.29 -0.17
N ALA A 6 15.43 -11.00 -1.14
CA ALA A 6 14.07 -11.52 -1.06
C ALA A 6 13.87 -12.46 0.14
N ILE A 7 12.76 -12.28 0.86
CA ILE A 7 12.35 -13.16 1.96
C ILE A 7 11.24 -14.08 1.44
N ALA A 8 11.43 -15.39 1.59
CA ALA A 8 10.41 -16.37 1.22
C ALA A 8 9.21 -16.32 2.17
N ASN A 9 8.02 -16.43 1.62
CA ASN A 9 6.79 -16.58 2.36
C ASN A 9 6.48 -18.07 2.60
N PRO A 10 6.66 -18.60 3.82
CA PRO A 10 6.35 -19.99 4.15
C PRO A 10 4.85 -20.30 4.07
N ASN A 11 3.98 -19.29 4.09
CA ASN A 11 2.54 -19.41 3.93
C ASN A 11 2.09 -19.31 2.46
N ALA A 12 2.99 -19.15 1.49
CA ALA A 12 2.60 -19.08 0.09
C ALA A 12 2.11 -20.45 -0.40
N ASN A 13 0.85 -20.54 -0.82
CA ASN A 13 0.39 -21.67 -1.65
C ASN A 13 1.12 -21.62 -3.01
N HIS A 14 0.95 -22.63 -3.88
CA HIS A 14 1.58 -22.76 -5.22
C HIS A 14 1.47 -21.53 -6.17
N LYS A 15 0.78 -20.45 -5.77
CA LYS A 15 0.71 -19.15 -6.46
C LYS A 15 2.04 -18.40 -6.35
N GLN A 16 2.74 -18.27 -7.47
CA GLN A 16 4.08 -17.65 -7.56
C GLN A 16 4.15 -16.21 -7.02
N HIS A 17 3.07 -15.43 -7.08
CA HIS A 17 3.10 -14.00 -6.75
C HIS A 17 3.27 -13.68 -5.25
N PHE A 18 2.85 -14.58 -4.35
CA PHE A 18 3.02 -14.35 -2.91
C PHE A 18 4.34 -14.86 -2.34
N ARG A 19 5.20 -15.44 -3.19
CA ARG A 19 6.44 -16.11 -2.75
C ARG A 19 7.39 -15.19 -2.00
N HIS A 20 7.39 -13.89 -2.31
CA HIS A 20 8.35 -12.93 -1.77
C HIS A 20 7.73 -11.71 -1.06
N VAL A 21 6.43 -11.76 -0.76
CA VAL A 21 5.73 -10.65 -0.08
C VAL A 21 6.31 -10.31 1.30
N TYR A 22 6.94 -11.29 1.97
CA TYR A 22 7.60 -11.06 3.26
C TYR A 22 8.87 -10.22 3.15
N SER A 23 9.33 -9.88 1.95
CA SER A 23 10.43 -8.90 1.78
C SER A 23 10.06 -7.53 2.35
N LYS A 24 8.75 -7.21 2.47
CA LYS A 24 8.25 -6.04 3.22
C LYS A 24 8.78 -6.00 4.66
N LEU A 25 9.01 -7.15 5.30
CA LEU A 25 9.47 -7.23 6.70
C LEU A 25 10.83 -6.58 6.94
N HIS A 26 11.66 -6.39 5.91
CA HIS A 26 12.92 -5.66 6.03
C HIS A 26 12.74 -4.24 6.58
N VAL A 27 11.56 -3.64 6.43
CA VAL A 27 11.25 -2.32 7.00
C VAL A 27 11.45 -2.26 8.52
N PHE A 28 11.21 -3.36 9.23
CA PHE A 28 11.43 -3.45 10.69
C PHE A 28 12.92 -3.55 11.05
N GLY A 29 13.78 -3.84 10.06
CA GLY A 29 15.23 -3.98 10.21
C GLY A 29 16.04 -2.74 9.86
N LEU A 30 15.40 -1.67 9.38
CA LEU A 30 16.06 -0.40 8.98
C LEU A 30 16.49 0.43 10.20
N ILE A 31 17.34 -0.14 11.04
CA ILE A 31 17.76 0.41 12.34
C ILE A 31 18.61 1.68 12.25
N GLU A 32 18.99 2.09 11.04
CA GLU A 32 19.59 3.39 10.76
C GLU A 32 18.59 4.55 10.89
N PHE A 33 17.27 4.28 10.93
CA PHE A 33 16.22 5.26 11.13
C PHE A 33 15.53 5.12 12.49
N ASP A 34 15.27 6.25 13.14
CA ASP A 34 14.50 6.29 14.39
C ASP A 34 13.01 5.95 14.19
N LYS A 35 12.48 6.29 13.01
CA LYS A 35 11.09 6.06 12.62
C LYS A 35 10.99 5.99 11.09
N VAL A 36 10.11 5.11 10.61
CA VAL A 36 9.83 4.90 9.20
C VAL A 36 8.34 5.04 8.96
N VAL A 37 7.97 5.78 7.91
CA VAL A 37 6.64 5.72 7.30
C VAL A 37 6.79 4.91 6.02
N TYR A 38 6.24 3.69 6.03
CA TYR A 38 6.23 2.79 4.89
C TYR A 38 4.99 3.04 4.03
N LEU A 39 5.17 3.01 2.71
CA LEU A 39 4.10 3.05 1.72
C LEU A 39 4.34 1.92 0.70
N ASP A 40 3.29 1.20 0.33
CA ASP A 40 3.34 0.30 -0.83
C ASP A 40 3.54 1.10 -2.14
N ALA A 41 4.11 0.45 -3.15
CA ALA A 41 4.50 1.12 -4.39
C ALA A 41 3.31 1.54 -5.28
N ASP A 42 2.11 1.08 -4.96
CA ASP A 42 0.84 1.40 -5.61
C ASP A 42 0.06 2.51 -4.87
N MET A 43 0.75 3.33 -4.08
CA MET A 43 0.16 4.47 -3.39
C MET A 43 0.42 5.79 -4.09
N LEU A 44 -0.54 6.70 -3.99
CA LEU A 44 -0.46 8.08 -4.46
C LEU A 44 -0.68 9.04 -3.30
N VAL A 45 0.36 9.79 -2.93
CA VAL A 45 0.30 10.82 -1.89
C VAL A 45 -0.25 12.12 -2.51
N LEU A 46 -1.37 12.61 -1.98
CA LEU A 46 -2.04 13.82 -2.46
C LEU A 46 -1.67 15.07 -1.66
N ARG A 47 -1.20 14.89 -0.42
CA ARG A 47 -0.95 15.97 0.55
C ARG A 47 0.25 15.62 1.42
N ASN A 48 0.84 16.63 2.09
CA ASN A 48 1.93 16.37 3.03
C ASN A 48 1.47 15.40 4.13
N ILE A 49 2.31 14.40 4.44
CA ILE A 49 2.10 13.39 5.47
C ILE A 49 3.24 13.35 6.51
N ASP A 50 4.10 14.36 6.59
CA ASP A 50 5.24 14.40 7.52
C ASP A 50 4.81 14.31 9.00
N HIS A 51 3.63 14.82 9.34
CA HIS A 51 3.08 14.68 10.69
C HIS A 51 2.83 13.22 11.07
N LEU A 52 2.82 12.28 10.13
CA LEU A 52 2.75 10.84 10.43
C LEU A 52 3.91 10.36 11.32
N PHE A 53 5.07 11.02 11.23
CA PHE A 53 6.22 10.73 12.11
C PHE A 53 5.95 11.04 13.59
N GLN A 54 4.82 11.65 13.96
CA GLN A 54 4.46 11.89 15.36
C GLN A 54 3.71 10.70 15.98
N TYR A 55 3.11 9.82 15.19
CA TYR A 55 2.33 8.68 15.69
C TYR A 55 3.20 7.54 16.23
N PRO A 56 2.67 6.71 17.16
CA PRO A 56 3.41 5.58 17.74
C PRO A 56 3.57 4.41 16.76
N SER A 57 4.49 3.51 17.08
CA SER A 57 4.64 2.22 16.36
C SER A 57 3.75 1.17 17.01
N LEU A 58 2.98 0.35 16.29
CA LEU A 58 2.65 0.41 14.86
C LEU A 58 1.40 1.28 14.66
N SER A 59 1.43 2.26 13.76
CA SER A 59 0.20 2.96 13.33
C SER A 59 -0.11 2.66 11.87
N ALA A 60 -1.39 2.41 11.56
CA ALA A 60 -1.85 2.11 10.21
C ALA A 60 -3.33 2.51 10.08
N ALA A 61 -3.82 2.66 8.85
CA ALA A 61 -5.24 2.88 8.60
C ALA A 61 -6.01 1.54 8.65
N PRO A 62 -7.27 1.55 9.11
CA PRO A 62 -8.07 0.34 9.21
C PRO A 62 -8.37 -0.25 7.83
N GLU A 63 -8.48 -1.57 7.77
CA GLU A 63 -9.18 -2.23 6.68
C GLU A 63 -10.65 -1.83 6.72
N ILE A 64 -11.32 -1.77 5.56
CA ILE A 64 -12.74 -1.36 5.56
C ILE A 64 -13.58 -2.44 6.24
N ASN A 65 -13.29 -3.71 5.94
CA ASN A 65 -14.04 -4.86 6.42
C ASN A 65 -13.12 -6.07 6.63
N PRO A 66 -12.94 -6.57 7.87
CA PRO A 66 -13.43 -6.01 9.13
C PRO A 66 -12.51 -4.87 9.66
N PRO A 67 -13.06 -3.79 10.24
CA PRO A 67 -12.28 -2.64 10.72
C PRO A 67 -11.42 -2.92 11.97
N ALA A 68 -11.49 -4.14 12.51
CA ALA A 68 -10.61 -4.60 13.57
C ALA A 68 -9.18 -4.89 13.08
N LEU A 69 -8.99 -4.99 11.77
CA LEU A 69 -7.71 -5.23 11.11
C LEU A 69 -7.23 -3.94 10.47
N PHE A 70 -5.91 -3.82 10.29
CA PHE A 70 -5.32 -2.71 9.53
C PHE A 70 -4.94 -3.15 8.12
N ASN A 71 -4.92 -2.19 7.21
CA ASN A 71 -4.33 -2.36 5.90
C ASN A 71 -2.81 -2.06 5.97
N SER A 72 -1.98 -3.00 5.52
CA SER A 72 -0.52 -2.93 5.66
C SER A 72 0.18 -2.08 4.59
N GLY A 73 -0.59 -1.42 3.73
CA GLY A 73 -0.06 -0.59 2.65
C GLY A 73 0.62 0.68 3.16
N LEU A 74 0.09 1.30 4.23
CA LEU A 74 0.73 2.42 4.93
C LEU A 74 0.95 2.08 6.39
N MET A 75 2.19 2.19 6.87
CA MET A 75 2.54 1.91 8.26
C MET A 75 3.54 2.92 8.82
N VAL A 76 3.27 3.43 10.02
CA VAL A 76 4.24 4.14 10.84
C VAL A 76 4.84 3.17 11.84
N LEU A 77 6.16 2.99 11.82
CA LEU A 77 6.84 2.05 12.69
C LEU A 77 8.20 2.56 13.17
N LYS A 78 8.63 2.04 14.32
CA LYS A 78 9.99 2.18 14.83
C LYS A 78 10.77 0.91 14.51
N PRO A 79 11.79 0.96 13.64
CA PRO A 79 12.62 -0.20 13.34
C PRO A 79 13.29 -0.75 14.61
N SER A 80 13.43 -2.07 14.69
CA SER A 80 14.09 -2.74 15.80
C SER A 80 14.62 -4.09 15.36
N ARG A 81 15.93 -4.29 15.51
CA ARG A 81 16.58 -5.57 15.19
C ARG A 81 15.97 -6.75 15.95
N ALA A 82 15.54 -6.53 17.19
CA ALA A 82 14.87 -7.56 17.99
C ALA A 82 13.48 -7.89 17.44
N LEU A 83 12.69 -6.86 17.09
CA LEU A 83 11.37 -7.03 16.48
C LEU A 83 11.45 -7.73 15.12
N PHE A 84 12.36 -7.31 14.25
CA PHE A 84 12.59 -7.93 12.95
C PHE A 84 12.96 -9.41 13.09
N ARG A 85 13.91 -9.76 13.96
CA ARG A 85 14.28 -11.16 14.22
C ARG A 85 13.09 -11.97 14.73
N LYS A 86 12.30 -11.41 15.65
CA LYS A 86 11.11 -12.07 16.19
C LYS A 86 10.06 -12.31 15.11
N LEU A 87 9.79 -11.32 14.25
CA LEU A 87 8.91 -11.46 13.09
C LEU A 87 9.40 -12.58 12.16
N MET A 88 10.70 -12.57 11.81
CA MET A 88 11.28 -13.58 10.93
C MET A 88 11.22 -15.00 11.51
N GLN A 89 11.44 -15.17 12.81
CA GLN A 89 11.35 -16.46 13.49
C GLN A 89 9.91 -16.98 13.56
N LEU A 90 8.95 -16.09 13.79
CA LEU A 90 7.54 -16.45 13.96
C LEU A 90 6.77 -16.49 12.63
N ALA A 91 7.31 -15.92 11.55
CA ALA A 91 6.64 -15.84 10.25
C ALA A 91 6.22 -17.20 9.67
N ALA A 92 6.95 -18.27 10.00
CA ALA A 92 6.60 -19.64 9.61
C ALA A 92 5.60 -20.32 10.55
N LEU A 93 5.44 -19.81 11.78
CA LEU A 93 4.57 -20.38 12.81
C LEU A 93 3.21 -19.67 12.89
N ILE A 94 3.19 -18.38 12.58
CA ILE A 94 1.97 -17.57 12.58
C ILE A 94 1.23 -17.83 11.25
N PRO A 95 0.00 -18.35 11.30
CA PRO A 95 -0.79 -18.51 10.09
C PRO A 95 -1.16 -17.13 9.56
N SER A 96 -0.79 -16.82 8.31
CA SER A 96 -1.34 -15.67 7.63
C SER A 96 -2.72 -16.04 7.06
N TYR A 97 -3.78 -15.34 7.50
CA TYR A 97 -5.15 -15.64 7.07
C TYR A 97 -5.38 -15.39 5.58
N ASP A 98 -4.68 -14.40 5.00
CA ASP A 98 -4.74 -14.04 3.59
C ASP A 98 -3.50 -14.50 2.78
N LYS A 99 -2.55 -15.15 3.46
CA LYS A 99 -1.25 -15.60 2.92
C LYS A 99 -0.34 -14.47 2.47
N THR A 100 -0.64 -13.22 2.81
CA THR A 100 0.17 -12.04 2.53
C THR A 100 0.90 -11.56 3.79
N ASP A 101 1.71 -10.51 3.63
CA ASP A 101 2.29 -9.76 4.75
C ASP A 101 1.22 -9.11 5.64
N GLN A 102 0.09 -8.64 5.07
CA GLN A 102 -0.99 -8.04 5.84
C GLN A 102 -1.57 -9.01 6.87
N GLY A 103 -1.85 -10.25 6.47
CA GLY A 103 -2.36 -11.26 7.39
C GLY A 103 -1.36 -11.60 8.49
N LEU A 104 -0.08 -11.80 8.15
CA LEU A 104 0.96 -12.05 9.14
C LEU A 104 1.06 -10.89 10.15
N LEU A 105 1.07 -9.65 9.66
CA LEU A 105 1.23 -8.47 10.49
C LEU A 105 0.02 -8.23 11.38
N ASN A 106 -1.20 -8.45 10.89
CA ASN A 106 -2.41 -8.35 11.70
C ASN A 106 -2.44 -9.37 12.83
N GLU A 107 -2.04 -10.62 12.57
CA GLU A 107 -1.91 -11.64 13.60
C GLU A 107 -0.81 -11.28 14.60
N PHE A 108 0.37 -10.86 14.11
CA PHE A 108 1.49 -10.51 14.96
C PHE A 108 1.19 -9.27 15.82
N PHE A 109 0.43 -8.28 15.33
CA PHE A 109 0.11 -7.04 16.04
C PHE A 109 -1.33 -6.98 16.55
N ALA A 110 -2.02 -8.13 16.66
CA ALA A 110 -3.40 -8.20 17.10
C ALA A 110 -3.63 -7.40 18.40
N GLY A 111 -4.55 -6.42 18.35
CA GLY A 111 -4.87 -5.52 19.46
C GLY A 111 -3.76 -4.56 19.90
N ARG A 112 -2.63 -4.48 19.18
CA ARG A 112 -1.43 -3.70 19.54
C ARG A 112 -0.97 -2.78 18.42
N TRP A 113 -1.91 -2.04 17.86
CA TRP A 113 -1.66 -1.02 16.84
C TRP A 113 -2.53 0.21 17.11
N HIS A 114 -2.09 1.35 16.58
CA HIS A 114 -2.79 2.62 16.69
C HIS A 114 -3.50 2.92 15.36
N MET A 115 -4.82 3.15 15.44
CA MET A 115 -5.64 3.37 14.26
C MET A 115 -5.49 4.80 13.74
N LEU A 116 -5.02 4.92 12.50
CA LEU A 116 -5.03 6.17 11.76
C LEU A 116 -6.38 6.37 11.05
N PRO A 117 -6.78 7.62 10.76
CA PRO A 117 -7.88 7.89 9.84
C PRO A 117 -7.72 7.15 8.51
N TYR A 118 -8.82 6.63 7.98
CA TYR A 118 -8.85 5.91 6.70
C TYR A 118 -8.34 6.76 5.51
N THR A 119 -8.36 8.10 5.62
CA THR A 119 -7.85 9.02 4.60
C THR A 119 -6.33 8.93 4.36
N TYR A 120 -5.58 8.27 5.25
CA TYR A 120 -4.15 7.95 5.06
C TYR A 120 -3.92 6.64 4.29
N ASN A 121 -4.96 5.86 3.98
CA ASN A 121 -4.85 4.66 3.14
C ASN A 121 -6.19 4.46 2.41
N PHE A 122 -6.53 5.42 1.56
CA PHE A 122 -7.81 5.47 0.89
C PHE A 122 -7.84 4.52 -0.32
N LEU A 123 -8.55 3.39 -0.21
CA LEU A 123 -8.61 2.37 -1.26
C LEU A 123 -9.38 2.86 -2.51
N LYS A 124 -8.78 2.69 -3.71
CA LYS A 124 -9.36 3.02 -5.02
C LYS A 124 -10.63 2.21 -5.33
N ASP A 125 -10.56 0.89 -5.17
CA ASP A 125 -11.59 -0.03 -5.63
C ASP A 125 -12.39 -0.57 -4.45
N ARG A 126 -13.71 -0.36 -4.48
CA ARG A 126 -14.66 -0.80 -3.45
C ARG A 126 -15.61 -1.81 -4.06
N GLY A 127 -15.23 -3.08 -4.03
CA GLY A 127 -16.14 -4.18 -4.38
C GLY A 127 -17.29 -4.42 -3.39
N ALA A 128 -17.49 -3.61 -2.34
CA ALA A 128 -18.40 -3.99 -1.23
C ALA A 128 -19.12 -2.88 -0.43
N LEU A 129 -18.95 -1.57 -0.71
CA LEU A 129 -19.71 -0.51 0.00
C LEU A 129 -20.19 0.59 -0.96
N PRO A 130 -21.30 0.37 -1.69
CA PRO A 130 -21.73 1.27 -2.76
C PRO A 130 -22.35 2.60 -2.28
N ASP A 131 -23.12 2.62 -1.18
CA ASP A 131 -24.10 3.71 -1.03
C ASP A 131 -23.79 4.80 0.01
N ARG A 132 -23.02 4.52 1.07
CA ARG A 132 -22.77 5.52 2.14
C ARG A 132 -21.47 6.31 1.99
N PHE A 133 -20.49 5.78 1.27
CA PHE A 133 -19.18 6.41 1.13
C PHE A 133 -19.01 7.18 -0.18
N ASP A 134 -19.72 6.77 -1.23
CA ASP A 134 -19.65 7.42 -2.53
C ASP A 134 -20.11 8.88 -2.47
N GLY A 135 -21.13 9.20 -1.67
CA GLY A 135 -21.58 10.59 -1.51
C GLY A 135 -20.54 11.53 -0.87
N PHE A 136 -19.70 11.01 0.03
CA PHE A 136 -18.67 11.80 0.73
C PHE A 136 -17.39 11.93 -0.11
N VAL A 137 -16.95 10.84 -0.75
CA VAL A 137 -15.68 10.78 -1.49
C VAL A 137 -15.81 11.30 -2.93
N GLN A 138 -16.94 11.05 -3.62
CA GLN A 138 -17.11 11.54 -5.00
C GLN A 138 -17.07 13.07 -5.06
N ARG A 139 -17.44 13.75 -3.96
CA ARG A 139 -17.57 15.20 -3.91
C ARG A 139 -16.28 15.91 -3.54
N ASP A 140 -15.45 15.34 -2.66
CA ASP A 140 -14.24 16.02 -2.24
C ASP A 140 -13.10 15.08 -1.83
N LEU A 141 -11.98 15.17 -2.56
CA LEU A 141 -10.72 14.49 -2.22
C LEU A 141 -9.84 15.39 -1.32
N SER A 142 -10.29 16.59 -0.95
CA SER A 142 -9.52 17.55 -0.13
C SER A 142 -9.06 16.98 1.21
N GLU A 143 -9.83 16.05 1.78
CA GLU A 143 -9.54 15.38 3.04
C GLU A 143 -8.72 14.09 2.88
N VAL A 144 -8.46 13.64 1.66
CA VAL A 144 -7.68 12.43 1.37
C VAL A 144 -6.20 12.76 1.31
N TYR A 145 -5.39 12.08 2.12
CA TYR A 145 -3.94 12.25 2.15
C TYR A 145 -3.23 11.28 1.21
N VAL A 146 -3.65 10.01 1.19
CA VAL A 146 -3.01 8.96 0.39
C VAL A 146 -4.08 8.05 -0.21
N VAL A 147 -3.99 7.81 -1.51
CA VAL A 147 -4.81 6.85 -2.25
C VAL A 147 -4.02 5.56 -2.46
N HIS A 148 -4.63 4.42 -2.20
CA HIS A 148 -4.07 3.10 -2.42
C HIS A 148 -4.72 2.45 -3.63
N MET A 149 -3.95 2.24 -4.70
CA MET A 149 -4.40 1.70 -5.99
C MET A 149 -4.54 0.17 -5.92
N VAL A 150 -5.39 -0.31 -5.01
CA VAL A 150 -5.76 -1.74 -4.89
C VAL A 150 -6.46 -2.25 -6.16
N GLY A 151 -6.41 -3.57 -6.37
CA GLY A 151 -6.95 -4.21 -7.57
C GLY A 151 -6.06 -4.00 -8.78
N GLU A 152 -6.67 -3.72 -9.94
CA GLU A 152 -5.95 -3.46 -11.18
C GLU A 152 -5.02 -2.26 -11.06
N LYS A 153 -3.76 -2.45 -11.46
CA LYS A 153 -2.70 -1.47 -11.27
C LYS A 153 -2.61 -0.49 -12.43
N PRO A 154 -2.38 0.81 -12.17
CA PRO A 154 -2.32 1.84 -13.20
C PRO A 154 -1.37 1.54 -14.37
N TRP A 155 -0.21 0.95 -14.08
CA TRP A 155 0.83 0.63 -15.05
C TRP A 155 0.60 -0.66 -15.85
N HIS A 156 -0.45 -1.44 -15.55
CA HIS A 156 -0.78 -2.63 -16.36
C HIS A 156 -1.56 -2.26 -17.63
N CYS A 157 -2.11 -1.06 -17.71
CA CYS A 157 -3.03 -0.68 -18.77
C CYS A 157 -2.30 -0.03 -19.94
N ARG A 158 -2.65 -0.45 -21.15
CA ARG A 158 -2.04 0.07 -22.39
C ARG A 158 -2.79 1.28 -22.94
N ARG A 159 -4.09 1.41 -22.65
CA ARG A 159 -4.95 2.51 -23.14
C ARG A 159 -5.94 2.95 -22.06
N ASP A 160 -6.30 4.23 -22.06
CA ASP A 160 -7.23 4.85 -21.10
C ASP A 160 -8.59 4.15 -21.01
N HIS A 161 -9.07 3.58 -22.11
CA HIS A 161 -10.40 2.94 -22.17
C HIS A 161 -10.42 1.50 -21.65
N GLU A 162 -9.27 0.82 -21.51
CA GLU A 162 -9.21 -0.60 -21.14
C GLU A 162 -9.42 -0.84 -19.63
N CYS A 163 -9.15 0.16 -18.79
CA CYS A 163 -9.13 0.00 -17.33
C CYS A 163 -10.12 0.91 -16.57
N ASN A 164 -10.90 1.71 -17.30
CA ASN A 164 -11.92 2.60 -16.75
C ASN A 164 -13.29 1.91 -16.52
N SER A 165 -13.32 0.58 -16.37
CA SER A 165 -14.58 -0.19 -16.23
C SER A 165 -15.16 -0.24 -14.80
N GLN A 166 -14.49 0.36 -13.82
CA GLN A 166 -14.81 0.21 -12.38
C GLN A 166 -15.60 1.38 -11.75
N GLY A 167 -16.26 2.22 -12.54
CA GLY A 167 -17.09 3.34 -12.04
C GLY A 167 -16.37 4.69 -11.95
N ARG A 168 -17.14 5.77 -11.66
CA ARG A 168 -16.69 7.17 -11.81
C ARG A 168 -15.53 7.54 -10.88
N LEU A 169 -15.57 7.14 -9.61
CA LEU A 169 -14.51 7.44 -8.63
C LEU A 169 -13.21 6.71 -8.99
N SER A 170 -13.29 5.41 -9.29
CA SER A 170 -12.12 4.61 -9.71
C SER A 170 -11.46 5.24 -10.95
N SER A 171 -12.27 5.65 -11.94
CA SER A 171 -11.78 6.35 -13.14
C SER A 171 -11.13 7.70 -12.82
N ARG A 172 -11.71 8.48 -11.89
CA ARG A 172 -11.13 9.77 -11.45
C ARG A 172 -9.77 9.59 -10.77
N LEU A 173 -9.65 8.64 -9.85
CA LEU A 173 -8.40 8.34 -9.15
C LEU A 173 -7.35 7.75 -10.10
N TRP A 174 -7.79 6.97 -11.08
CA TRP A 174 -6.95 6.45 -12.15
C TRP A 174 -6.33 7.58 -12.99
N ASN A 175 -7.16 8.48 -13.51
CA ASN A 175 -6.70 9.62 -14.31
C ASN A 175 -5.76 10.51 -13.50
N LEU A 176 -6.03 10.68 -12.20
CA LEU A 176 -5.13 11.42 -11.31
C LEU A 176 -3.75 10.78 -11.24
N TRP A 177 -3.66 9.45 -11.10
CA TRP A 177 -2.38 8.74 -11.11
C TRP A 177 -1.65 8.89 -12.44
N LEU A 178 -2.36 8.72 -13.57
CA LEU A 178 -1.76 8.88 -14.91
C LEU A 178 -1.20 10.29 -15.11
N ASN A 179 -1.92 11.33 -14.70
CA ASN A 179 -1.46 12.71 -14.80
C ASN A 179 -0.12 12.92 -14.06
N TYR A 180 -0.02 12.45 -12.80
CA TYR A 180 1.23 12.51 -12.04
C TYR A 180 2.34 11.70 -12.67
N PHE A 181 2.04 10.49 -13.18
CA PHE A 181 3.02 9.66 -13.86
C PHE A 181 3.58 10.37 -15.11
N HIS A 182 2.72 10.95 -15.94
CA HIS A 182 3.12 11.70 -17.14
C HIS A 182 3.93 12.95 -16.79
N GLU A 183 3.51 13.72 -15.78
CA GLU A 183 4.23 14.89 -15.30
C GLU A 183 5.65 14.52 -14.81
N MET A 184 5.76 13.49 -13.95
CA MET A 184 7.06 13.00 -13.49
C MET A 184 7.91 12.49 -14.65
N CYS A 185 7.30 11.85 -15.65
CA CYS A 185 8.00 11.36 -16.83
C CYS A 185 8.56 12.48 -17.71
N GLN A 186 7.86 13.61 -17.81
CA GLN A 186 8.33 14.77 -18.57
C GLN A 186 9.42 15.54 -17.82
N ASN A 187 9.35 15.59 -16.49
CA ASN A 187 10.17 16.48 -15.67
C ASN A 187 11.36 15.80 -14.96
N SER A 188 11.48 14.47 -15.00
CA SER A 188 12.52 13.75 -14.25
C SER A 188 13.53 13.05 -15.15
N SER A 189 14.78 13.51 -15.09
CA SER A 189 15.94 12.79 -15.65
C SER A 189 16.30 11.49 -14.90
N ARG A 190 15.57 11.17 -13.82
CA ARG A 190 15.81 10.02 -12.94
C ARG A 190 14.78 8.90 -13.08
N VAL A 191 13.76 9.04 -13.93
CA VAL A 191 12.83 7.94 -14.21
C VAL A 191 13.49 7.01 -15.21
N LEU A 192 13.77 5.77 -14.77
CA LEU A 192 14.57 4.80 -15.52
C LEU A 192 13.95 4.41 -16.86
N THR A 193 12.62 4.37 -16.95
CA THR A 193 11.89 4.10 -18.19
C THR A 193 10.47 4.67 -18.11
N CYS A 194 10.17 5.68 -18.92
CA CYS A 194 8.81 6.13 -19.21
C CYS A 194 8.29 5.39 -20.44
N THR A 195 8.04 4.10 -20.31
CA THR A 195 7.37 3.37 -21.39
C THR A 195 5.87 3.55 -21.24
N ASP A 196 5.36 4.59 -21.87
CA ASP A 196 3.94 4.63 -22.19
C ASP A 196 3.64 3.46 -23.14
N ARG A 197 2.86 2.48 -22.68
CA ARG A 197 2.47 1.34 -23.50
C ARG A 197 1.36 1.69 -24.49
N SER A 198 0.87 2.93 -24.50
CA SER A 198 -0.08 3.46 -25.49
C SER A 198 0.52 3.54 -26.90
N ASN A 199 1.85 3.66 -27.02
CA ASN A 199 2.56 3.86 -28.29
C ASN A 199 3.18 2.60 -28.92
N ARG A 200 2.82 1.39 -28.47
CA ARG A 200 3.18 0.17 -29.21
C ARG A 200 2.04 -0.14 -30.19
N GLY A 201 2.26 0.26 -31.44
CA GLY A 201 1.41 -0.06 -32.60
C GLY A 201 1.30 -1.56 -32.85
#